data_AF-A0A2J8V5W6-F1
#
_entry.id   AF-A0A2J8V5W6-F1
#
_cell.length_a   1.000
_cell.length_b   1.000
_cell.length_c   1.000
_cell.angle_alpha   90.00
_cell.angle_beta   90.00
_cell.angle_gamma   90.00
#
_symmetry.space_group_name_H-M   'P 1'
#
loop_
_entity.id
_entity.type
_entity.pdbx_description
1 polymer ?
#
loop_
_entity_poly.entity_id
_entity_poly.type
_entity_poly.pdbx_seq_one_letter_code
_entity_poly.pdbx_strand_id
1 'polypeptide(L)'
;SMSVALRQTLWRRRAVAVAALSVSRVPTRLLRTSTWRLAQDQTQDTQLITVDEKLDITTLTGVPEEHIKTRKVRIFVPARNNMQSGVNNTKKWKMEFDTRERWENPLMGWASTMEL
;
A
#
# COMPACT_ATOMS: atom_id res chain seq x y z
N SER A 1 -30.19 -30.11 81.90
CA SER A 1 -30.53 -28.75 82.34
C SER A 1 -29.27 -27.91 82.29
N MET A 2 -29.33 -26.75 81.61
CA MET A 2 -28.32 -25.66 81.58
C MET A 2 -26.98 -26.00 80.88
N SER A 3 -26.35 -25.16 80.07
CA SER A 3 -26.62 -23.79 79.62
C SER A 3 -25.78 -23.51 78.37
N VAL A 4 -26.36 -22.81 77.40
CA VAL A 4 -25.64 -22.20 76.27
C VAL A 4 -25.03 -20.89 76.78
N ALA A 5 -23.70 -20.79 76.82
CA ALA A 5 -22.95 -19.57 77.10
C ALA A 5 -21.86 -19.46 76.02
N LEU A 6 -22.01 -18.66 74.96
CA LEU A 6 -22.01 -17.20 74.85
C LEU A 6 -20.61 -16.57 75.05
N ARG A 7 -19.93 -16.40 73.89
CA ARG A 7 -19.00 -15.34 73.47
C ARG A 7 -17.76 -15.03 74.31
N GLN A 8 -16.56 -15.19 73.71
CA GLN A 8 -15.45 -14.20 73.67
C GLN A 8 -14.59 -14.48 72.40
N THR A 9 -14.71 -13.67 71.33
CA THR A 9 -13.76 -12.65 70.85
C THR A 9 -12.30 -13.09 70.69
N LEU A 10 -11.75 -12.95 69.48
CA LEU A 10 -10.51 -12.21 69.24
C LEU A 10 -10.31 -11.95 67.75
N TRP A 11 -10.57 -10.70 67.38
CA TRP A 11 -10.01 -10.04 66.20
C TRP A 11 -8.49 -10.23 66.15
N ARG A 12 -7.96 -10.76 65.06
CA ARG A 12 -6.79 -10.14 64.43
C ARG A 12 -6.90 -10.14 62.92
N ARG A 13 -7.11 -8.93 62.42
CA ARG A 13 -7.08 -8.48 61.04
C ARG A 13 -5.83 -9.05 60.34
N ARG A 14 -6.03 -9.82 59.27
CA ARG A 14 -5.01 -10.06 58.25
C ARG A 14 -5.39 -9.27 57.00
N ALA A 15 -4.33 -8.86 56.29
CA ALA A 15 -4.28 -8.28 54.95
C ALA A 15 -4.47 -6.76 54.83
N VAL A 16 -3.35 -6.08 54.54
CA VAL A 16 -3.29 -5.12 53.44
C VAL A 16 -1.97 -5.41 52.70
N ALA A 17 -2.06 -6.00 51.52
CA ALA A 17 -0.96 -6.03 50.58
C ALA A 17 -1.01 -4.70 49.80
N VAL A 18 0.04 -3.90 49.89
CA VAL A 18 0.19 -2.68 49.08
C VAL A 18 0.55 -3.12 47.66
N ALA A 19 -0.40 -2.98 46.74
CA ALA A 19 -0.14 -3.17 45.32
C ALA A 19 0.75 -2.02 44.82
N ALA A 20 2.00 -2.34 44.50
CA ALA A 20 2.89 -1.41 43.81
C ALA A 20 2.36 -1.20 42.37
N LEU A 21 1.98 0.03 42.06
CA LEU A 21 1.56 0.44 40.72
C LEU A 21 2.74 0.31 39.75
N SER A 22 2.58 -0.53 38.73
CA SER A 22 3.48 -0.65 37.59
C SER A 22 3.67 0.68 36.89
N VAL A 23 4.90 1.22 36.90
CA VAL A 23 5.30 2.31 36.00
C VAL A 23 5.67 1.66 34.66
N SER A 24 4.77 1.77 33.68
CA SER A 24 5.08 1.37 32.31
C SER A 24 6.15 2.30 31.74
N ARG A 25 7.32 1.74 31.44
CA ARG A 25 8.43 2.44 30.80
C ARG A 25 8.08 2.57 29.31
N VAL A 26 7.44 3.67 28.92
CA VAL A 26 7.15 3.96 27.51
C VAL A 26 8.47 4.20 26.77
N PRO A 27 8.79 3.46 25.69
CA PRO A 27 9.93 3.80 24.87
C PRO A 27 9.60 5.02 24.00
N THR A 28 10.17 6.17 24.31
CA THR A 28 10.20 7.33 23.43
C THR A 28 10.97 6.99 22.16
N ARG A 29 10.24 6.78 21.05
CA ARG A 29 10.79 6.56 19.72
C ARG A 29 11.34 7.89 19.20
N LEU A 30 12.67 8.04 19.20
CA LEU A 30 13.35 9.22 18.64
C LEU A 30 13.09 9.31 17.12
N LEU A 31 12.54 10.45 16.69
CA LEU A 31 12.44 10.82 15.27
C LEU A 31 13.85 11.09 14.74
N ARG A 32 14.41 10.15 13.99
CA ARG A 32 15.68 10.34 13.29
C ARG A 32 15.42 11.14 12.01
N THR A 33 15.81 12.40 12.03
CA THR A 33 15.83 13.29 10.87
C THR A 33 16.79 12.75 9.82
N SER A 34 16.31 12.52 8.60
CA SER A 34 17.12 12.03 7.49
C SER A 34 18.19 13.05 7.10
N THR A 35 19.45 12.72 7.32
CA THR A 35 20.59 13.42 6.71
C THR A 35 20.73 12.95 5.26
N TRP A 36 20.02 13.59 4.33
CA TRP A 36 20.32 13.48 2.90
C TRP A 36 21.58 14.32 2.63
N ARG A 37 22.75 13.75 2.93
CA ARG A 37 24.03 14.33 2.54
C ARG A 37 24.21 14.11 1.05
N LEU A 38 24.15 15.21 0.32
CA LEU A 38 24.75 15.35 -1.00
C LEU A 38 26.23 14.99 -0.89
N ALA A 39 26.58 13.80 -1.36
CA ALA A 39 27.93 13.49 -1.81
C ALA A 39 27.82 13.31 -3.33
N GLN A 40 27.94 14.42 -4.05
CA GLN A 40 28.21 14.38 -5.49
C GLN A 40 29.67 13.99 -5.63
N ASP A 41 29.92 12.72 -5.91
CA ASP A 41 31.24 12.26 -6.34
C ASP A 41 31.49 12.84 -7.74
N GLN A 42 32.20 13.97 -7.83
CA GLN A 42 32.47 14.73 -9.06
C GLN A 42 33.52 14.09 -9.98
N THR A 43 33.57 12.76 -10.05
CA THR A 43 34.61 12.06 -10.80
C THR A 43 33.97 11.16 -11.83
N GLN A 44 33.70 11.71 -13.04
CA GLN A 44 33.53 11.09 -14.38
C GLN A 44 32.58 11.86 -15.34
N ASP A 45 32.28 13.14 -15.11
CA ASP A 45 31.33 13.91 -15.95
C ASP A 45 31.95 14.52 -17.22
N THR A 46 32.54 13.69 -18.09
CA THR A 46 32.89 14.14 -19.45
C THR A 46 31.79 13.68 -20.40
N GLN A 47 30.91 14.60 -20.82
CA GLN A 47 29.80 14.44 -21.78
C GLN A 47 28.40 14.08 -21.23
N LEU A 48 28.05 14.47 -20.00
CA LEU A 48 26.67 14.38 -19.54
C LEU A 48 26.00 15.76 -19.60
N ILE A 49 24.89 15.86 -20.32
CA ILE A 49 24.06 17.07 -20.37
C ILE A 49 22.85 16.80 -19.48
N THR A 50 22.67 17.61 -18.44
CA THR A 50 21.46 17.60 -17.61
C THR A 50 20.42 18.48 -18.29
N VAL A 51 19.33 17.88 -18.77
CA VAL A 51 18.21 18.58 -19.40
C VAL A 51 17.01 18.49 -18.46
N ASP A 52 16.60 19.63 -17.90
CA ASP A 52 15.47 19.74 -16.96
C ASP A 52 14.11 19.91 -17.67
N GLU A 53 14.01 19.46 -18.92
CA GLU A 53 12.80 19.55 -19.72
C GLU A 53 11.91 18.30 -19.56
N LYS A 54 10.61 18.46 -19.79
CA LYS A 54 9.67 17.35 -19.80
C LYS A 54 10.01 16.39 -20.94
N LEU A 55 10.18 15.11 -20.60
CA LEU A 55 10.50 14.06 -21.56
C LEU A 55 9.27 13.69 -22.41
N ASP A 56 9.16 14.28 -23.60
CA ASP A 56 8.09 13.99 -24.56
C ASP A 56 8.58 13.06 -25.67
N ILE A 57 8.35 11.76 -25.47
CA ILE A 57 8.79 10.67 -26.38
C ILE A 57 7.73 10.37 -27.45
N THR A 58 6.57 11.05 -27.41
CA THR A 58 5.40 10.75 -28.25
C THR A 58 5.66 10.85 -29.75
N THR A 59 6.59 11.70 -30.18
CA THR A 59 6.97 11.87 -31.59
C THR A 59 7.86 10.74 -32.11
N LEU A 60 8.51 10.01 -31.21
CA LEU A 60 9.50 8.97 -31.54
C LEU A 60 8.90 7.56 -31.55
N THR A 61 7.74 7.34 -30.92
CA THR A 61 7.14 6.00 -30.77
C THR A 61 6.44 5.48 -32.02
N GLY A 62 6.26 6.30 -33.07
CA GLY A 62 5.59 5.91 -34.31
C GLY A 62 4.09 5.60 -34.17
N VAL A 63 3.48 5.93 -33.03
CA VAL A 63 2.05 5.74 -32.79
C VAL A 63 1.27 6.86 -33.49
N PRO A 64 0.20 6.55 -34.26
CA PRO A 64 -0.63 7.57 -34.89
C PRO A 64 -1.21 8.55 -33.87
N GLU A 65 -1.29 9.84 -34.23
CA GLU A 65 -1.77 10.91 -33.34
C GLU A 65 -3.18 10.67 -32.80
N GLU A 66 -4.04 10.03 -33.59
CA GLU A 66 -5.40 9.66 -33.21
C GLU A 66 -5.42 8.84 -31.92
N HIS A 67 -4.44 7.96 -31.73
CA HIS A 67 -4.35 7.07 -30.59
C HIS A 67 -3.69 7.69 -29.36
N ILE A 68 -2.85 8.69 -29.58
CA ILE A 68 -2.22 9.46 -28.50
C ILE A 68 -3.24 10.37 -27.81
N LYS A 69 -4.14 10.98 -28.58
CA LYS A 69 -5.10 11.98 -28.06
C LYS A 69 -6.45 11.38 -27.65
N THR A 70 -6.94 10.38 -28.39
CA THR A 70 -8.31 9.85 -28.19
C THR A 70 -8.38 8.80 -27.09
N ARG A 71 -7.31 8.02 -26.88
CA ARG A 71 -7.31 6.94 -25.88
C ARG A 71 -6.94 7.47 -24.51
N LYS A 72 -7.74 7.11 -23.50
CA LYS A 72 -7.42 7.35 -22.09
C LYS A 72 -6.77 6.11 -21.49
N VAL A 73 -5.74 6.34 -20.69
CA VAL A 73 -5.01 5.28 -19.97
C VAL A 73 -5.54 5.20 -18.54
N ARG A 74 -5.85 3.99 -18.08
CA ARG A 74 -6.17 3.70 -16.68
C ARG A 74 -4.99 2.99 -16.02
N ILE A 75 -4.40 3.62 -15.01
CA ILE A 75 -3.34 3.05 -14.18
C ILE A 75 -3.95 2.61 -12.86
N PHE A 76 -3.94 1.32 -12.58
CA PHE A 76 -4.57 0.77 -11.38
C PHE A 76 -3.90 -0.53 -10.93
N VAL A 77 -4.14 -0.88 -9.68
CA VAL A 77 -3.80 -2.19 -9.14
C VAL A 77 -5.00 -3.11 -9.36
N PRO A 78 -4.84 -4.26 -10.04
CA PRO A 78 -5.98 -5.12 -10.37
C PRO A 78 -6.61 -5.72 -9.11
N ALA A 79 -7.94 -5.68 -9.07
CA ALA A 79 -8.71 -6.32 -8.01
C ALA A 79 -8.47 -7.83 -7.99
N ARG A 80 -8.57 -8.43 -6.80
CA ARG A 80 -8.46 -9.88 -6.62
C ARG A 80 -9.63 -10.57 -7.31
N ASN A 81 -9.38 -11.63 -8.08
CA ASN A 81 -10.43 -12.50 -8.60
C ASN A 81 -11.17 -13.16 -7.42
N ASN A 82 -12.46 -12.90 -7.25
CA ASN A 82 -13.21 -13.31 -6.07
C ASN A 82 -13.37 -14.84 -5.96
N MET A 83 -13.30 -15.56 -7.08
CA MET A 83 -13.38 -17.03 -7.10
C MET A 83 -12.11 -17.72 -6.58
N GLN A 84 -10.99 -16.98 -6.49
CA GLN A 84 -9.70 -17.51 -6.05
C GLN A 84 -9.22 -16.78 -4.79
N SER A 85 -8.64 -17.52 -3.85
CA SER A 85 -8.11 -16.94 -2.62
C SER A 85 -6.76 -16.23 -2.80
N GLY A 86 -6.03 -16.54 -3.88
CA GLY A 86 -4.69 -16.03 -4.15
C GLY A 86 -4.64 -14.50 -4.38
N VAL A 87 -3.65 -13.84 -3.77
CA VAL A 87 -3.46 -12.37 -3.82
C VAL A 87 -2.27 -11.93 -4.68
N ASN A 88 -1.60 -12.87 -5.37
CA ASN A 88 -0.34 -12.55 -6.06
C ASN A 88 -0.53 -11.55 -7.22
N ASN A 89 -1.70 -11.59 -7.87
CA ASN A 89 -2.00 -10.75 -9.03
C ASN A 89 -2.19 -9.26 -8.67
N THR A 90 -2.45 -8.94 -7.39
CA THR A 90 -2.72 -7.57 -6.88
C THR A 90 -1.44 -6.82 -6.49
N LYS A 91 -0.25 -7.40 -6.68
CA LYS A 91 1.02 -6.77 -6.27
C LYS A 91 1.65 -5.85 -7.32
N LYS A 92 1.15 -5.88 -8.56
CA LYS A 92 1.72 -5.13 -9.69
C LYS A 92 0.72 -4.10 -10.19
N TRP A 93 1.23 -2.92 -10.54
CA TRP A 93 0.45 -1.92 -11.26
C TRP A 93 0.24 -2.39 -12.69
N LYS A 94 -0.98 -2.18 -13.18
CA LYS A 94 -1.35 -2.42 -14.57
C LYS A 94 -1.74 -1.11 -15.23
N MET A 95 -1.44 -1.05 -16.52
CA MET A 95 -1.84 0.02 -17.41
C MET A 95 -2.75 -0.59 -18.47
N GLU A 96 -3.97 -0.09 -18.57
CA GLU A 96 -4.95 -0.53 -19.57
C GLU A 96 -5.49 0.68 -20.33
N PHE A 97 -5.83 0.46 -21.60
CA PHE A 97 -6.56 1.43 -22.41
C PHE A 97 -8.07 1.19 -22.30
N ASP A 98 -8.84 2.23 -22.62
CA ASP A 98 -10.29 2.12 -22.71
C ASP A 98 -10.71 1.15 -23.84
N THR A 99 -11.79 0.40 -23.59
CA THR A 99 -12.26 -0.64 -24.51
C THR A 99 -13.10 -0.04 -25.63
N ARG A 100 -12.70 -0.26 -26.89
CA ARG A 100 -13.46 0.14 -28.08
C ARG A 100 -14.57 -0.86 -28.45
N GLU A 101 -15.41 -0.46 -29.39
CA GLU A 101 -16.47 -1.29 -29.94
C GLU A 101 -15.92 -2.58 -30.54
N ARG A 102 -16.54 -3.70 -30.19
CA ARG A 102 -16.30 -5.02 -30.78
C ARG A 102 -17.54 -5.41 -31.55
N TRP A 103 -17.37 -5.82 -32.80
CA TRP A 103 -18.47 -6.27 -33.64
C TRP A 103 -18.37 -7.76 -33.95
N GLU A 104 -19.48 -8.36 -34.31
CA GLU A 104 -19.55 -9.76 -34.69
C GLU A 104 -19.15 -9.94 -36.16
N ASN A 105 -18.25 -10.89 -36.44
CA ASN A 105 -17.91 -11.27 -37.81
C ASN A 105 -19.10 -12.03 -38.44
N PRO A 106 -19.71 -11.55 -39.53
CA PRO A 106 -20.90 -12.16 -40.12
C PRO A 106 -20.73 -13.60 -40.61
N LEU A 107 -19.49 -14.07 -40.86
CA LEU A 107 -19.26 -15.45 -41.31
C LEU A 107 -19.17 -16.45 -40.15
N MET A 108 -18.40 -16.11 -39.10
CA MET A 108 -18.02 -17.06 -38.04
C MET A 108 -18.48 -16.66 -36.64
N GLY A 109 -19.07 -15.48 -36.46
CA GLY A 109 -19.51 -14.96 -35.16
C GLY A 109 -18.38 -14.51 -34.23
N TRP A 110 -17.14 -14.39 -34.73
CA TRP A 110 -16.01 -13.97 -33.91
C TRP A 110 -16.08 -12.48 -33.55
N ALA A 111 -15.63 -12.14 -32.35
CA ALA A 111 -15.50 -10.75 -31.91
C ALA A 111 -14.33 -10.08 -32.66
N SER A 112 -14.67 -9.33 -33.70
CA SER A 112 -13.73 -8.50 -34.46
C SER A 112 -13.57 -7.15 -33.76
N THR A 113 -12.38 -6.55 -33.90
CA THR A 113 -12.07 -5.23 -33.31
C THR A 113 -11.28 -4.39 -34.31
N MET A 114 -11.47 -3.08 -34.28
CA MET A 114 -10.67 -2.10 -35.04
C MET A 114 -9.80 -1.38 -34.04
N GLU A 115 -8.75 -2.06 -33.62
CA GLU A 115 -7.75 -1.52 -32.71
C GLU A 115 -6.42 -1.51 -33.46
N LEU A 116 -6.21 -0.46 -34.25
CA LEU A 116 -4.89 -0.08 -34.74
C LEU A 116 -4.27 0.97 -33.80
#